data_AF-A0A7Y5RIN4-F1
#
_entry.id   AF-A0A7Y5RIN4-F1
#
_cell.length_a   1.000
_cell.length_b   1.000
_cell.length_c   1.000
_cell.angle_alpha   90.00
_cell.angle_beta   90.00
_cell.angle_gamma   90.00
#
_symmetry.space_group_name_H-M   'P 1'
#
loop_
_entity.id
_entity.type
_entity.pdbx_description
1 polymer ?
#
loop_
_entity_poly.entity_id
_entity_poly.type
_entity_poly.pdbx_seq_one_letter_code
_entity_poly.pdbx_strand_id
1 'polypeptide(L)' 'GTVVEMGCGRMSASQMPEILAARNRSISGPTAPARGLFLVEVHY' A
#
# COMPACT_ATOMS: atom_id res chain seq x y z
N GLY A 1 -1.81 1.10 -3.15
CA GLY A 1 -3.18 0.63 -2.91
C GLY A 1 -3.27 -0.56 -1.97
N THR A 2 -2.17 -1.23 -1.61
CA THR A 2 -2.16 -2.40 -0.72
C THR A 2 -2.98 -2.24 0.56
N VAL A 3 -2.83 -1.11 1.27
CA VAL A 3 -3.59 -0.83 2.50
C VAL A 3 -5.09 -0.61 2.22
N VAL A 4 -5.44 -0.06 1.06
CA VAL A 4 -6.85 0.08 0.63
C VAL A 4 -7.48 -1.30 0.41
N GLU A 5 -6.75 -2.21 -0.22
CA GLU A 5 -7.23 -3.60 -0.40
C GLU A 5 -7.43 -4.32 0.93
N MET A 6 -6.52 -4.11 1.89
CA MET A 6 -6.68 -4.65 3.25
C MET A 6 -7.88 -4.02 3.98
N GLY A 7 -8.04 -2.70 3.92
CA GLY A 7 -9.16 -1.99 4.55
C GLY A 7 -10.52 -2.37 3.96
N CYS A 8 -10.57 -2.76 2.68
CA CYS A 8 -11.76 -3.30 2.05
C CYS A 8 -11.95 -4.82 2.21
N GLY A 9 -11.09 -5.51 2.96
CA GLY A 9 -11.15 -6.96 3.17
C GLY A 9 -10.79 -7.82 1.95
N ARG A 10 -10.24 -7.21 0.89
CA ARG A 10 -9.81 -7.92 -0.34
C ARG A 10 -8.41 -8.55 -0.20
N MET A 11 -7.67 -8.17 0.83
CA MET A 11 -6.39 -8.74 1.22
C MET A 11 -6.32 -8.87 2.74
N SER A 12 -5.60 -9.87 3.26
CA SER A 12 -5.41 -9.97 4.70
C SER A 12 -4.35 -8.98 5.18
N ALA A 13 -4.64 -8.24 6.24
CA ALA A 13 -3.67 -7.36 6.90
C ALA A 13 -2.46 -8.13 7.46
N SER A 14 -2.64 -9.42 7.80
CA SER A 14 -1.56 -10.28 8.28
C SER A 14 -0.48 -10.57 7.24
N GLN A 15 -0.74 -10.30 5.96
CA GLN A 15 0.23 -10.48 4.87
C GLN A 15 1.23 -9.31 4.76
N MET A 16 1.00 -8.21 5.47
CA MET A 16 1.87 -7.03 5.40
C MET A 16 3.35 -7.33 5.70
N PRO A 17 3.71 -8.12 6.73
CA PRO A 17 5.10 -8.46 7.00
C PRO A 17 5.76 -9.25 5.87
N GLU A 18 5.05 -10.24 5.28
CA GLU A 18 5.56 -11.02 4.15
C GLU A 18 5.80 -10.14 2.92
N ILE A 19 4.87 -9.22 2.62
CA ILE A 19 4.98 -8.31 1.48
C ILE A 19 6.20 -7.40 1.61
N LEU A 20 6.44 -6.88 2.82
CA LEU A 20 7.62 -6.06 3.13
C LEU A 20 8.91 -6.86 3.03
N ALA A 21 8.93 -8.10 3.55
CA ALA A 21 10.10 -8.96 3.54
C ALA A 21 10.52 -9.39 2.12
N ALA A 22 9.54 -9.71 1.28
CA ALA A 22 9.79 -10.19 -0.08
C ALA A 22 10.29 -9.11 -1.05
N ARG A 23 10.14 -7.81 -0.71
CA ARG A 23 10.59 -6.66 -1.53
C ARG A 23 10.16 -6.75 -3.00
N ASN A 24 9.04 -7.40 -3.25
CA ASN A 24 8.57 -7.72 -4.59
C ASN A 24 7.30 -6.90 -4.88
N ARG A 25 7.31 -6.16 -6.00
CA ARG A 25 6.15 -5.34 -6.38
C ARG A 25 4.95 -6.17 -6.79
N SER A 26 5.15 -7.38 -7.33
CA SER A 26 4.05 -8.20 -7.87
C SER A 26 3.07 -8.71 -6.81
N ILE A 27 3.54 -8.88 -5.57
CA ILE A 27 2.73 -9.32 -4.42
C ILE A 27 2.05 -8.15 -3.68
N SER A 28 2.39 -6.92 -4.05
CA SER A 28 1.75 -5.73 -3.51
C SER A 28 0.46 -5.42 -4.26
N GLY A 29 -0.51 -4.84 -3.56
CA GLY A 29 -1.76 -4.40 -4.18
C GLY A 29 -1.56 -3.38 -5.31
N PRO A 30 -2.61 -3.05 -6.07
CA PRO A 30 -2.54 -2.09 -7.17
C PRO A 30 -2.03 -0.73 -6.70
N THR A 31 -1.42 0.03 -7.62
CA THR A 31 -1.01 1.41 -7.35
C THR A 31 -2.26 2.24 -7.10
N ALA A 32 -2.27 3.04 -6.03
CA ALA A 32 -3.42 3.89 -5.75
C ALA A 32 -3.52 5.00 -6.83
N PRO A 33 -4.72 5.47 -7.20
CA PRO A 33 -4.86 6.56 -8.16
C PRO A 33 -4.18 7.84 -7.68
N ALA A 34 -3.48 8.54 -8.58
CA ALA A 34 -2.75 9.77 -8.24
C ALA A 34 -3.65 10.92 -7.77
N ARG A 35 -4.90 10.98 -8.24
CA ARG A 35 -5.87 12.06 -7.95
C ARG A 35 -6.22 12.25 -6.46
N GLY A 36 -5.82 11.33 -5.58
CA GLY A 36 -6.01 11.42 -4.14
C GLY A 36 -4.73 11.67 -3.33
N LEU A 37 -3.57 11.81 -3.98
CA LEU A 37 -2.28 12.03 -3.33
C LEU A 37 -1.89 13.52 -3.42
N PHE A 38 -1.53 14.12 -2.29
CA PHE A 38 -1.06 15.50 -2.20
C PHE A 38 0.13 15.62 -1.24
N LEU A 39 1.06 16.52 -1.55
CA LEU A 39 2.17 16.88 -0.66
C LEU A 39 1.64 17.85 0.40
N VAL A 40 1.78 17.49 1.68
CA VAL A 40 1.25 18.28 2.80
C VAL A 40 2.28 19.28 3.32
N GLU A 41 3.49 18.81 3.62
CA GLU A 41 4.53 19.61 4.26
C GLU A 41 5.92 19.02 3.95
N VAL A 42 6.96 19.86 4.11
CA VAL A 42 8.37 19.47 3.98
C VAL A 42 9.10 19.97 5.22
N HIS A 43 9.77 19.07 5.93
CA HIS A 43 10.62 19.37 7.09
C HIS A 43 12.06 19.60 6.64
N TYR A 44 12.71 20.63 7.21
CA TYR A 44 14.12 20.99 6.95
C TYR A 44 14.99 20.75 8.19
#